data_AF-A0A0D7Q2P6-F1
#
_entry.id   AF-A0A0D7Q2P6-F1
#
_cell.length_a   1.000
_cell.length_b   1.000
_cell.length_c   1.000
_cell.angle_alpha   90.00
_cell.angle_beta   90.00
_cell.angle_gamma   90.00
#
_symmetry.space_group_name_H-M   'P 1'
#
loop_
_entity.id
_entity.type
_entity.pdbx_description
1 polymer ?
#
loop_
_entity_poly.entity_id
_entity_poly.type
_entity_poly.pdbx_seq_one_letter_code
_entity_poly.pdbx_strand_id
1 'polypeptide(L)' 'MPIRRKALEIPPEDARQFVADMQAYHAEYDTNRRDEIAAGARHMLLGHMPSGTKLRVTEVKELFEQLRDHA' A
#
# COMPACT_ATOMS: atom_id res chain seq x y z
N MET A 1 -17.70 -26.83 -4.82
CA MET A 1 -17.45 -25.77 -5.81
C MET A 1 -16.40 -24.82 -5.23
N PRO A 2 -15.23 -24.61 -5.86
CA PRO A 2 -14.22 -23.72 -5.31
C PRO A 2 -14.65 -22.28 -5.55
N ILE A 3 -14.72 -21.50 -4.46
CA ILE A 3 -15.02 -20.08 -4.49
C ILE A 3 -13.90 -19.40 -5.28
N ARG A 4 -14.19 -19.00 -6.53
CA ARG A 4 -13.34 -18.11 -7.33
C ARG A 4 -13.31 -16.76 -6.62
N ARG A 5 -12.45 -16.62 -5.62
CA ARG A 5 -12.02 -15.32 -5.14
C ARG A 5 -11.33 -14.67 -6.33
N LYS A 6 -12.02 -13.74 -6.98
CA LYS A 6 -11.42 -12.86 -7.98
C LYS A 6 -10.26 -12.20 -7.23
N ALA A 7 -9.04 -12.65 -7.48
CA ALA A 7 -7.86 -12.04 -6.88
C ALA A 7 -7.99 -10.56 -7.19
N LEU A 8 -7.84 -9.69 -6.20
CA LEU A 8 -7.70 -8.27 -6.47
C LEU A 8 -6.63 -8.17 -7.56
N GLU A 9 -7.02 -7.79 -8.77
CA GLU A 9 -6.14 -7.66 -9.93
C GLU A 9 -5.34 -6.38 -9.71
N ILE A 10 -4.54 -6.34 -8.65
CA ILE A 10 -3.52 -5.32 -8.49
C ILE A 10 -2.45 -5.69 -9.53
N PRO A 11 -2.21 -4.84 -10.54
CA PRO A 11 -1.21 -5.10 -11.53
C PRO A 11 0.14 -5.34 -10.82
N PRO A 12 0.97 -6.27 -11.33
CA PRO A 12 2.28 -6.52 -10.73
C PRO A 12 3.17 -5.26 -10.74
N GLU A 13 2.87 -4.28 -11.59
CA GLU A 13 3.51 -2.97 -11.60
C GLU A 13 3.16 -2.14 -10.36
N ASP A 14 1.87 -2.00 -10.03
CA ASP A 14 1.42 -1.35 -8.80
C ASP A 14 1.93 -2.07 -7.55
N ALA A 15 1.99 -3.41 -7.56
CA ALA A 15 2.55 -4.16 -6.45
C ALA A 15 4.05 -3.88 -6.24
N ARG A 16 4.83 -3.76 -7.32
CA ARG A 16 6.25 -3.36 -7.23
C ARG A 16 6.41 -1.93 -6.77
N GLN A 17 5.55 -1.03 -7.26
CA GLN A 17 5.54 0.37 -6.83
C GLN A 17 5.25 0.47 -5.33
N PHE A 18 4.26 -0.28 -4.83
CA PHE A 18 3.96 -0.37 -3.40
C PHE A 18 5.16 -0.81 -2.56
N VAL A 19 5.90 -1.83 -3.02
CA VAL A 19 7.11 -2.31 -2.33
C VAL A 19 8.27 -1.31 -2.42
N ALA A 20 8.37 -0.54 -3.50
CA ALA A 20 9.34 0.54 -3.62
C ALA A 20 9.00 1.71 -2.68
N ASP A 21 7.72 2.10 -2.62
CA ASP A 21 7.21 3.10 -1.69
C ASP A 21 7.42 2.66 -0.23
N MET A 22 7.20 1.38 0.09
CA MET A 22 7.50 0.83 1.41
C MET A 22 8.99 0.99 1.78
N GLN A 23 9.89 0.63 0.86
CA GLN A 23 11.33 0.79 1.08
C GLN A 23 11.72 2.26 1.27
N ALA A 24 11.17 3.15 0.45
CA ALA A 24 11.37 4.59 0.58
C ALA A 24 10.84 5.13 1.92
N TYR A 25 9.65 4.69 2.35
CA TYR A 25 9.06 5.03 3.64
C TYR A 25 9.95 4.64 4.82
N HIS A 26 10.57 3.46 4.77
CA HIS A 26 11.47 2.99 5.82
C HIS A 26 12.85 3.64 5.78
N ALA A 27 13.35 3.97 4.59
CA ALA A 27 14.63 4.65 4.42
C ALA A 27 14.55 6.14 4.79
N GLU A 28 13.40 6.78 4.58
CA GLU A 28 13.18 8.18 4.90
C GLU A 28 13.05 8.38 6.41
N TYR A 29 13.62 9.45 6.96
CA TYR A 29 13.50 9.82 8.38
C TYR A 29 12.46 10.95 8.60
N ASP A 30 12.24 11.77 7.58
CA ASP A 30 11.29 12.87 7.61
C ASP A 30 9.83 12.41 7.57
N THR A 31 9.07 12.77 8.61
CA THR A 31 7.65 12.42 8.73
C THR A 31 6.80 12.96 7.57
N ASN A 32 7.11 14.17 7.08
CA ASN A 32 6.38 14.76 5.95
C ASN A 32 6.55 13.95 4.66
N ARG A 33 7.77 13.56 4.31
CA ARG A 33 8.00 12.72 3.12
C ARG A 33 7.40 11.33 3.27
N ARG A 34 7.46 10.77 4.48
CA ARG A 34 6.76 9.51 4.81
C ARG A 34 5.25 9.60 4.56
N ASP A 35 4.62 10.73 4.91
CA ASP A 35 3.22 10.99 4.59
C ASP A 35 2.97 11.09 3.08
N GLU A 36 3.85 11.74 2.32
CA GLU A 36 3.74 11.83 0.86
C GLU A 36 3.81 10.44 0.20
N ILE A 37 4.76 9.61 0.61
CA ILE A 37 4.93 8.23 0.12
C ILE A 37 3.69 7.38 0.44
N ALA A 38 3.21 7.44 1.69
CA ALA A 38 2.01 6.73 2.10
C ALA A 38 0.74 7.25 1.40
N ALA A 39 0.66 8.55 1.09
CA ALA A 39 -0.44 9.12 0.31
C ALA A 39 -0.43 8.65 -1.15
N GLY A 40 0.75 8.51 -1.77
CA GLY A 40 0.92 7.95 -3.11
C GLY A 40 0.46 6.49 -3.18
N ALA A 41 0.98 5.65 -2.29
CA ALA A 41 0.58 4.24 -2.18
C ALA A 41 -0.91 4.08 -1.87
N ARG A 42 -1.48 4.95 -1.03
CA ARG A 42 -2.92 4.99 -0.76
C ARG A 42 -3.74 5.26 -2.02
N HIS A 43 -3.36 6.26 -2.82
CA HIS A 43 -4.10 6.62 -4.03
C HIS A 43 -4.13 5.46 -5.02
N MET A 44 -2.99 4.81 -5.21
CA MET A 44 -2.84 3.62 -6.04
C MET A 44 -3.74 2.47 -5.52
N LEU A 45 -3.69 2.15 -4.23
CA LEU A 45 -4.55 1.11 -3.63
C LEU A 45 -6.04 1.44 -3.75
N LEU A 46 -6.43 2.70 -3.57
CA LEU A 46 -7.82 3.14 -3.76
C LEU A 46 -8.28 3.01 -5.22
N GLY A 47 -7.39 3.12 -6.19
CA GLY A 47 -7.69 2.89 -7.61
C GLY A 47 -8.09 1.44 -7.92
N HIS A 48 -7.58 0.49 -7.13
CA HIS A 48 -7.83 -0.95 -7.31
C HIS A 48 -8.88 -1.52 -6.35
N MET A 49 -9.22 -0.79 -5.29
CA MET A 49 -10.22 -1.23 -4.31
C MET A 49 -11.66 -0.91 -4.77
N PRO A 50 -12.64 -1.77 -4.44
CA PRO A 50 -14.03 -1.50 -4.75
C PRO A 50 -14.50 -0.21 -4.06
N SER A 51 -15.35 0.55 -4.75
CA SER A 51 -15.88 1.83 -4.26
C SER A 51 -16.57 1.65 -2.91
N GLY A 52 -15.90 2.07 -1.83
CA GLY A 52 -16.35 1.87 -0.46
C GLY A 52 -15.22 1.60 0.53
N THR A 53 -14.04 1.15 0.07
CA THR A 53 -12.90 0.97 0.97
C THR A 53 -12.32 2.31 1.38
N LYS A 54 -12.47 2.66 2.66
CA LYS A 54 -11.88 3.85 3.25
C LYS A 54 -10.48 3.54 3.75
N LEU A 55 -9.51 3.45 2.83
CA LEU A 55 -8.11 3.32 3.22
C LEU A 55 -7.63 4.67 3.77
N ARG A 56 -7.14 4.73 5.00
CA ARG A 56 -6.48 5.94 5.54
C ARG A 56 -4.97 5.91 5.29
N VAL A 57 -4.33 7.08 5.23
CA VAL A 57 -2.86 7.16 5.13
C VAL A 57 -2.21 6.48 6.32
N THR A 58 -2.79 6.61 7.53
CA THR A 58 -2.36 5.90 8.73
C THR A 58 -2.38 4.38 8.54
N GLU A 59 -3.44 3.81 7.96
CA GLU A 59 -3.51 2.36 7.69
C GLU A 59 -2.44 1.91 6.68
N VAL A 60 -2.11 2.74 5.69
CA VAL A 60 -1.02 2.45 4.74
C VAL A 60 0.34 2.46 5.42
N LYS A 61 0.57 3.40 6.35
CA LYS A 61 1.79 3.42 7.15
C LYS A 61 1.89 2.18 8.05
N GLU A 62 0.80 1.81 8.72
CA GLU A 62 0.75 0.60 9.55
C GLU A 62 0.96 -0.67 8.71
N LEU A 63 0.47 -0.69 7.46
CA LEU A 63 0.75 -1.77 6.50
C LEU A 63 2.23 -1.85 6.16
N PHE A 64 2.88 -0.72 5.88
CA PHE A 64 4.33 -0.69 5.64
C PHE A 64 5.11 -1.19 6.86
N GLU A 65 4.75 -0.73 8.07
CA GLU A 65 5.39 -1.19 9.31
C GLU A 65 5.20 -2.70 9.55
N GLN A 66 4.00 -3.24 9.33
CA GLN A 66 3.75 -4.68 9.45
C GLN A 66 4.51 -5.51 8.42
N LEU A 67 4.62 -5.04 7.17
CA LEU A 67 5.34 -5.76 6.13
C LEU A 67 6.85 -5.81 6.37
N ARG A 68 7.42 -4.82 7.06
CA ARG A 68 8.80 -4.85 7.50
C ARG A 68 9.05 -5.84 8.63
N ASP A 69 8.12 -5.95 9.58
CA ASP A 69 8.22 -6.90 10.69
C ASP A 69 8.16 -8.36 10.22
N HIS A 70 7.54 -8.57 9.05
CA HIS A 70 7.36 -9.89 8.43
C HIS A 70 8.42 -10.27 7.38
N ALA A 71 9.46 -9.44 7.20
CA ALA A 71 10.54 -9.61 6.21
C ALA A 71 11.81 -10.24 6.78
#